data_AF-A0AA88LBD0-F1
#
_entry.id   AF-A0AA88LBD0-F1
#
_cell.length_a   1.000
_cell.length_b   1.000
_cell.length_c   1.000
_cell.angle_alpha   90.00
_cell.angle_beta   90.00
_cell.angle_gamma   90.00
#
_symmetry.space_group_name_H-M   'P 1'
#
loop_
_entity.id
_entity.type
_entity.pdbx_description
1 polymer ?
#
loop_
_entity_poly.entity_id
_entity_poly.type
_entity_poly.pdbx_seq_one_letter_code
_entity_poly.pdbx_strand_id
1 'polypeptide(L)' 'EHDEPILRHLTDITVDLTSSPMGFTLKFHFSPNEFFTDSVLTKIYRMNYSVNEKEPFILKVQKLSNV' A
#
# COMPACT_ATOMS: atom_id res chain seq x y z
N GLU A 1 19.08 -2.57 -5.38
CA GLU A 1 19.83 -1.39 -5.86
C GLU A 1 19.12 -0.65 -6.99
N HIS A 2 18.43 -1.31 -7.92
CA HIS A 2 17.69 -0.64 -9.00
C HIS A 2 16.56 0.30 -8.56
N ASP A 3 15.97 0.07 -7.38
CA ASP A 3 14.87 0.90 -6.88
C ASP A 3 15.36 2.20 -6.23
N GLU A 4 16.65 2.30 -5.87
CA GLU A 4 17.17 3.47 -5.15
C GLU A 4 16.99 4.78 -5.94
N PRO A 5 17.31 4.85 -7.26
CA PRO A 5 17.06 6.06 -8.06
C PRO A 5 15.58 6.43 -8.12
N ILE A 6 14.69 5.44 -8.18
CA ILE A 6 13.23 5.64 -8.22
C ILE A 6 12.76 6.27 -6.90
N LEU A 7 13.22 5.71 -5.77
CA LEU A 7 12.84 6.16 -4.43
C LEU A 7 13.34 7.57 -4.11
N ARG A 8 14.38 8.08 -4.79
CA ARG A 8 14.79 9.49 -4.68
C ARG A 8 13.72 10.47 -5.17
N HIS A 9 12.81 10.02 -6.03
CA HIS A 9 11.69 10.83 -6.50
C HIS A 9 10.45 10.74 -5.59
N LEU A 10 10.46 9.90 -4.55
CA LEU A 10 9.36 9.79 -3.60
C LEU A 10 9.31 11.06 -2.74
N THR A 11 8.25 11.85 -2.91
CA THR A 11 8.09 13.14 -2.24
C THR A 11 7.23 13.05 -0.99
N ASP A 12 6.29 12.11 -0.94
CA ASP A 12 5.39 11.95 0.20
C ASP A 12 4.81 10.53 0.29
N ILE A 13 4.38 10.13 1.48
CA ILE A 13 3.63 8.90 1.73
C ILE A 13 2.41 9.26 2.57
N THR A 14 1.23 9.10 1.99
CA THR A 14 -0.04 9.37 2.68
C THR A 14 -0.85 8.08 2.87
N VAL A 15 -1.72 8.09 3.88
CA VAL A 15 -2.56 6.95 4.24
C VAL A 15 -4.01 7.36 4.30
N ASP A 16 -4.86 6.66 3.56
CA ASP A 16 -6.30 6.74 3.71
C ASP A 16 -6.80 5.51 4.47
N LEU A 17 -7.44 5.71 5.62
CA LEU A 17 -8.09 4.64 6.36
C LEU A 17 -9.48 4.37 5.78
N THR A 18 -9.80 3.11 5.49
CA THR A 18 -11.12 2.70 5.01
C THR A 18 -11.86 1.93 6.09
N SER A 19 -13.10 2.30 6.36
CA SER A 19 -13.94 1.66 7.39
C SER A 19 -14.77 0.49 6.85
N SER A 20 -15.07 0.44 5.55
CA SER A 20 -15.87 -0.62 4.93
C SER A 20 -15.51 -0.82 3.44
N PRO A 21 -14.88 -1.95 3.04
CA PRO A 21 -14.27 -2.95 3.90
C PRO A 21 -13.13 -2.32 4.71
N MET A 22 -12.95 -2.79 5.94
CA MET A 22 -11.93 -2.22 6.80
C MET A 22 -10.53 -2.41 6.19
N GLY A 23 -9.72 -1.37 6.18
CA GLY A 23 -8.43 -1.40 5.51
C GLY A 23 -7.72 -0.06 5.55
N PHE A 24 -6.65 0.04 4.78
CA PHE A 24 -5.97 1.29 4.51
C PHE A 24 -5.34 1.27 3.12
N THR A 25 -5.21 2.45 2.52
CA THR A 25 -4.53 2.64 1.24
C THR A 25 -3.29 3.48 1.48
N LEU A 26 -2.12 2.92 1.16
CA LEU A 26 -0.88 3.68 1.07
C LEU A 26 -0.83 4.36 -0.30
N LYS A 27 -0.50 5.64 -0.33
CA LYS A 27 -0.28 6.42 -1.54
C LYS A 27 1.15 6.96 -1.49
N PHE A 28 1.96 6.50 -2.43
CA PHE A 28 3.34 6.92 -2.63
C PHE A 28 3.36 8.00 -3.71
N HIS A 29 3.64 9.23 -3.33
CA HIS A 29 3.66 10.38 -4.24
C HIS A 29 5.05 10.57 -4.80
N PHE A 30 5.18 10.68 -6.11
CA PHE A 30 6.44 10.85 -6.81
C PHE A 30 6.45 12.14 -7.61
N SER A 31 7.59 12.84 -7.59
CA SER A 31 7.87 13.88 -8.59
C SER A 31 7.96 13.26 -9.99
N PRO A 32 7.73 14.03 -11.08
CA PRO A 32 8.00 13.56 -12.44
C PRO A 32 9.39 12.94 -12.57
N ASN A 33 9.48 11.76 -13.18
CA ASN A 33 10.70 10.97 -13.29
C ASN A 33 10.72 10.14 -14.59
N GLU A 34 11.86 9.51 -14.89
CA GLU A 34 12.08 8.76 -16.13
C GLU A 34 11.60 7.29 -16.08
N PHE A 35 11.15 6.81 -14.93
CA PHE A 35 10.83 5.40 -14.70
C PHE A 35 9.35 5.09 -14.96
N PHE A 36 8.45 6.00 -14.58
CA PHE A 36 7.01 5.88 -14.80
C PHE A 36 6.32 7.24 -14.85
N THR A 37 5.12 7.27 -15.42
CA THR A 37 4.31 8.50 -15.57
C THR A 37 3.39 8.77 -14.39
N ASP A 38 3.08 7.75 -13.59
CA ASP A 38 2.17 7.88 -12.45
C ASP A 38 2.77 8.75 -11.35
N SER A 39 2.10 9.85 -11.01
CA SER A 39 2.50 10.70 -9.88
C SER A 39 2.17 10.08 -8.53
N VAL A 40 1.27 9.09 -8.48
CA VAL A 40 0.86 8.42 -7.24
C VAL A 40 0.73 6.92 -7.48
N LEU A 41 1.58 6.13 -6.81
CA LEU A 41 1.43 4.68 -6.75
C LEU A 41 0.61 4.31 -5.51
N THR A 42 -0.45 3.53 -5.70
CA THR A 42 -1.36 3.16 -4.62
C THR A 42 -1.22 1.70 -4.23
N LYS A 43 -1.18 1.42 -2.93
CA LYS A 43 -1.25 0.07 -2.39
C LYS A 43 -2.41 -0.07 -1.41
N ILE A 44 -3.38 -0.91 -1.78
CA ILE A 44 -4.58 -1.15 -1.00
C ILE A 44 -4.39 -2.40 -0.14
N TYR A 45 -4.58 -2.24 1.16
CA TYR A 45 -4.58 -3.32 2.14
C TYR A 45 -5.98 -3.47 2.72
N ARG A 46 -6.59 -4.63 2.52
CA ARG A 46 -7.86 -4.99 3.15
C ARG A 46 -7.58 -5.81 4.39
N MET A 47 -8.20 -5.42 5.50
CA MET A 47 -8.16 -6.18 6.74
C MET A 47 -9.34 -7.14 6.75
N ASN A 48 -9.05 -8.43 6.77
CA ASN A 48 -10.08 -9.44 6.99
C ASN A 48 -10.05 -9.84 8.46
N TYR A 49 -11.14 -9.58 9.17
CA TYR A 49 -11.33 -9.96 10.57
C TYR A 49 -11.77 -11.42 10.75
N SER A 50 -11.58 -12.29 9.75
CA SER A 50 -11.80 -13.71 9.94
C SER A 50 -10.86 -14.20 11.05
N VAL A 51 -11.41 -14.39 12.24
CA VAL A 51 -10.71 -14.94 13.39
C VAL A 51 -10.18 -16.31 12.95
N ASN A 52 -8.86 -16.41 12.80
CA ASN A 52 -8.24 -17.72 12.63
C ASN A 52 -8.38 -18.42 13.99
N GLU A 53 -9.23 -19.44 14.09
CA GLU A 53 -9.42 -20.17 15.36
C GLU A 53 -8.11 -20.72 15.93
N LYS A 54 -7.11 -20.97 15.07
CA LYS A 54 -5.77 -21.43 15.47
C LYS A 54 -4.82 -20.29 15.85
N GLU A 55 -5.09 -19.07 15.39
CA GLU A 55 -4.26 -17.88 15.63
C GLU A 55 -5.16 -16.64 15.84
N PRO A 56 -5.94 -16.60 16.93
CA PRO A 56 -7.01 -15.61 17.12
C PRO A 56 -6.51 -14.16 17.22
N PHE A 57 -5.20 -13.97 17.43
CA PHE A 57 -4.57 -12.66 17.55
C PHE A 57 -3.82 -12.21 16.29
N ILE A 58 -3.74 -13.04 15.24
CA ILE A 58 -3.06 -12.68 13.99
C ILE A 58 -4.08 -12.05 13.03
N LEU A 59 -3.97 -10.74 12.86
CA LEU A 59 -4.68 -10.01 11.81
C LEU A 59 -4.00 -10.30 10.47
N LYS A 60 -4.68 -11.07 9.61
CA LYS A 60 -4.22 -11.29 8.23
C LYS A 60 -4.61 -10.10 7.37
N VAL A 61 -3.62 -9.29 7.01
CA VAL A 61 -3.80 -8.23 6.03
C VAL A 61 -3.71 -8.85 4.63
N GLN A 62 -4.79 -8.79 3.85
CA GLN A 62 -4.78 -9.26 2.47
C GLN A 62 -4.18 -8.15 1.59
N LYS A 63 -2.96 -8.37 1.12
CA LYS A 63 -2.32 -7.54 0.10
C LYS A 63 -3.00 -7.83 -1.25
N LEU A 64 -3.74 -6.86 -1.78
CA LEU A 64 -4.19 -6.96 -3.17
C LEU A 64 -3.04 -6.47 -4.06
N SER A 65 -2.43 -7.39 -4.81
CA SER A 65 -1.56 -7.02 -5.93
C SER A 65 -2.44 -6.64 -7.10
N ASN A 66 -2.49 -5.34 -7.41
CA ASN A 66 -2.88 -4.87 -8.73
C ASN A 66 -1.59 -4.79 -9.55
N VAL A 67 -1.08 -5.96 -9.94
CA VAL A 67 -0.14 -6.14 -11.06
C VAL A 67 -0.63 -7.38 -11.79
#